data_AF-A0A6G0WEJ3-F1
#
_entry.id   AF-A0A6G0WEJ3-F1
#
_cell.length_a   1.000
_cell.length_b   1.000
_cell.length_c   1.000
_cell.angle_alpha   90.00
_cell.angle_beta   90.00
_cell.angle_gamma   90.00
#
_symmetry.space_group_name_H-M   'P 1'
#
loop_
_entity.id
_entity.type
_entity.pdbx_description
1 polymer ?
#
loop_
_entity_poly.entity_id
_entity_poly.type
_entity_poly.pdbx_seq_one_letter_code
_entity_poly.pdbx_strand_id
1 'polypeptide(L)'
;MRQSRRGRKPKVDYDSVFEILSKKAKHILDSNGVLSPYSSSIWNTISDELKRKISAESLYINVLQDRHSWKTKLLNILGITIHQSPPEIEEDVLESSTNLDIKSDSDFDGNLMTFKFDIPYIEYIKMKPVGVRYGKTDKPFTVLKQGIWTNIINDYFLKNYKLPCTFIYKRCRVAKDVYRSKHYLEFKGRCKDCLSEMVGWADKEPLEGFPLSLTVVTKDTRDKFAEHISKRQLNGSKRFDVGKNLSTSCASNWQRNEVSSMDFGDKLPPNIYSKQVLRKCKQEYNDYILGINEKCPIKSLIELKHGKFSGSIHTISADKFFIHYWTPYQLVVYKH
;
A
#
# COMPACT_ATOMS: atom_id res chain seq x y z
N MET A 1 -24.77 -28.33 -9.27
CA MET A 1 -23.60 -27.77 -8.53
C MET A 1 -22.31 -28.08 -9.29
N ARG A 2 -21.74 -27.12 -10.01
CA ARG A 2 -20.45 -27.31 -10.70
C ARG A 2 -19.32 -27.01 -9.72
N GLN A 3 -18.53 -28.04 -9.37
CA GLN A 3 -17.33 -27.90 -8.55
C GLN A 3 -16.37 -26.91 -9.23
N SER A 4 -16.09 -25.80 -8.54
CA SER A 4 -15.01 -24.89 -8.89
C SER A 4 -13.71 -25.70 -9.01
N ARG A 5 -13.07 -25.69 -10.18
CA ARG A 5 -11.75 -26.27 -10.40
C ARG A 5 -10.73 -25.45 -9.61
N ARG A 6 -10.66 -25.70 -8.29
CA ARG A 6 -9.59 -25.18 -7.43
C ARG A 6 -8.27 -25.73 -7.98
N GLY A 7 -7.24 -24.87 -8.01
CA GLY A 7 -5.92 -25.23 -8.51
C GLY A 7 -5.33 -26.46 -7.81
N ARG A 8 -4.19 -26.95 -8.33
CA ARG A 8 -3.50 -28.13 -7.81
C ARG A 8 -3.30 -28.01 -6.29
N LYS A 9 -3.91 -28.92 -5.52
CA LYS A 9 -3.75 -28.96 -4.07
C LYS A 9 -2.28 -29.18 -3.71
N PRO A 10 -1.76 -28.50 -2.67
CA PRO A 10 -0.37 -28.67 -2.24
C PRO A 10 -0.12 -30.12 -1.80
N LYS A 11 1.09 -30.62 -2.04
CA LYS A 11 1.50 -32.00 -1.69
C LYS A 11 1.70 -32.23 -0.20
N VAL A 12 1.86 -31.14 0.55
CA VAL A 12 2.01 -31.09 2.01
C VAL A 12 1.11 -29.98 2.51
N ASP A 13 0.48 -30.21 3.66
CA ASP A 13 -0.28 -29.19 4.36
C ASP A 13 0.62 -28.08 4.90
N TYR A 14 0.11 -26.85 4.94
CA TYR A 14 0.90 -25.67 5.33
C TYR A 14 1.27 -25.66 6.82
N ASP A 15 0.41 -26.20 7.68
CA ASP A 15 0.65 -26.23 9.12
C ASP A 15 1.71 -27.29 9.46
N SER A 16 1.67 -28.45 8.77
CA SER A 16 2.72 -29.47 8.88
C SER A 16 4.11 -28.95 8.49
N VAL A 17 4.19 -28.07 7.48
CA VAL A 17 5.46 -27.44 7.10
C VAL A 17 5.93 -26.47 8.18
N PHE A 18 5.00 -25.68 8.73
CA PHE A 18 5.32 -24.71 9.77
C PHE A 18 5.81 -25.37 11.07
N GLU A 19 5.26 -26.52 11.46
CA GLU A 19 5.72 -27.28 12.64
C GLU A 19 7.19 -27.72 12.54
N ILE A 20 7.65 -28.08 11.35
CA ILE A 20 9.04 -28.47 11.13
C ILE A 20 9.95 -27.24 11.15
N LEU A 21 9.49 -26.15 10.53
CA LEU A 21 10.20 -24.86 10.55
C LEU A 21 10.34 -24.33 11.99
N SER A 22 9.30 -24.43 12.82
CA SER A 22 9.31 -23.91 14.19
C SER A 22 10.30 -24.68 15.08
N LYS A 23 10.40 -26.00 14.93
CA LYS A 23 11.40 -26.83 15.64
C LYS A 23 12.84 -26.41 15.36
N LYS A 24 13.11 -25.87 14.17
CA LYS A 24 14.45 -25.44 13.73
C LYS A 24 14.59 -23.93 13.64
N ALA A 25 13.69 -23.16 14.25
CA ALA A 25 13.65 -21.70 14.14
C ALA A 25 15.01 -21.03 14.43
N LYS A 26 15.71 -21.48 15.48
CA LYS A 26 17.05 -20.97 15.89
C LYS A 26 18.18 -21.24 14.89
N HIS A 27 18.00 -22.22 14.00
CA HIS A 27 18.96 -22.54 12.93
C HIS A 27 18.57 -21.90 11.59
N ILE A 28 17.32 -21.47 11.46
CA ILE A 28 16.78 -20.81 10.27
C ILE A 28 16.96 -19.30 10.34
N LEU A 29 16.81 -18.70 11.53
CA LEU A 29 16.99 -17.28 11.78
C LEU A 29 18.09 -17.08 12.81
N ASP A 30 18.99 -16.13 12.56
CA ASP A 30 19.97 -15.71 13.56
C ASP A 30 19.33 -14.85 14.67
N SER A 31 20.12 -14.50 15.69
CA SER A 31 19.70 -13.64 16.81
C SER A 31 19.27 -12.24 16.39
N ASN A 32 19.57 -11.81 15.15
CA ASN A 32 19.18 -10.54 14.58
C ASN A 32 17.97 -10.64 13.63
N GLY A 33 17.39 -11.84 13.47
CA GLY A 33 16.24 -12.08 12.60
C GLY A 33 16.58 -12.20 11.12
N VAL A 34 17.86 -12.35 10.78
CA VAL A 34 18.35 -12.59 9.41
C VAL A 34 18.21 -14.08 9.09
N LEU A 35 17.71 -14.36 7.89
CA LEU A 35 17.47 -15.71 7.41
C LEU A 35 18.79 -16.37 6.99
N SER A 36 19.00 -17.61 7.44
CA SER A 36 20.11 -18.47 7.02
C SER A 36 20.22 -18.51 5.49
N PRO A 37 21.45 -18.35 4.94
CA PRO A 37 21.65 -18.24 3.50
C PRO A 37 21.12 -19.47 2.76
N TYR A 38 20.78 -19.28 1.49
CA TYR A 38 20.26 -20.32 0.63
C TYR A 38 21.18 -21.56 0.54
N SER A 39 22.49 -21.35 0.65
CA SER A 39 23.51 -22.42 0.64
C SER A 39 23.58 -23.24 1.93
N SER A 40 22.84 -22.86 2.99
CA SER A 40 22.86 -23.57 4.26
C SER A 40 22.26 -24.96 4.12
N SER A 41 22.93 -25.97 4.68
CA SER A 41 22.49 -27.37 4.69
C SER A 41 21.15 -27.57 5.41
N ILE A 42 20.75 -26.61 6.25
CA ILE A 42 19.47 -26.63 6.99
C ILE A 42 18.26 -26.80 6.07
N TRP A 43 18.28 -26.19 4.88
CA TRP A 43 17.17 -26.25 3.92
C TRP A 43 17.02 -27.63 3.30
N ASN A 44 18.14 -28.32 3.07
CA ASN A 44 18.14 -29.71 2.62
C ASN A 44 17.64 -30.64 3.72
N THR A 45 18.07 -30.44 4.97
CA THR A 45 17.57 -31.23 6.11
C THR A 45 16.07 -31.10 6.30
N ILE A 46 15.51 -29.89 6.19
CA ILE A 46 14.06 -29.66 6.30
C ILE A 46 13.31 -30.27 5.10
N SER A 47 13.87 -30.15 3.90
CA SER A 47 13.32 -30.80 2.69
C SER A 47 13.27 -32.32 2.84
N ASP A 48 14.32 -32.94 3.37
CA ASP A 48 14.38 -34.38 3.61
C ASP A 48 13.38 -34.83 4.69
N GLU A 49 13.20 -34.07 5.78
CA GLU A 49 12.15 -34.31 6.78
C GLU A 49 10.73 -34.20 6.19
N LEU A 50 10.55 -33.34 5.19
CA LEU A 50 9.33 -33.22 4.39
C LEU A 50 9.22 -34.27 3.27
N LYS A 51 10.08 -35.30 3.29
CA LYS A 51 10.14 -36.37 2.28
C LYS A 51 10.32 -35.84 0.86
N ARG A 52 11.07 -34.74 0.70
CA ARG A 52 11.31 -34.00 -0.57
C ARG A 52 10.04 -33.60 -1.32
N LYS A 53 8.91 -33.49 -0.63
CA LYS A 53 7.66 -33.03 -1.24
C LYS A 53 7.69 -31.52 -1.56
N ILE A 54 8.57 -30.79 -0.89
CA ILE A 54 8.92 -29.39 -1.14
C ILE A 54 10.44 -29.33 -1.21
N SER A 55 10.98 -28.67 -2.23
CA SER A 55 12.43 -28.55 -2.42
C SER A 55 13.04 -27.52 -1.44
N ALA A 56 14.33 -27.66 -1.14
CA ALA A 56 15.07 -26.73 -0.29
C ALA A 56 14.96 -25.27 -0.80
N GLU A 57 15.00 -25.08 -2.11
CA GLU A 57 14.89 -23.77 -2.76
C GLU A 57 13.52 -23.16 -2.54
N SER A 58 12.47 -23.97 -2.71
CA SER A 58 11.10 -23.55 -2.53
C SER A 58 10.82 -23.19 -1.07
N LEU A 59 11.38 -23.95 -0.12
CA LEU A 59 11.32 -23.64 1.31
C LEU A 59 11.98 -22.30 1.63
N TYR A 60 13.21 -22.09 1.17
CA TYR A 60 13.93 -20.84 1.38
C TYR A 60 13.13 -19.65 0.84
N ILE A 61 12.63 -19.73 -0.40
CA ILE A 61 11.85 -18.65 -1.02
C ILE A 61 10.54 -18.39 -0.25
N ASN A 62 9.84 -19.45 0.17
CA ASN A 62 8.59 -19.30 0.91
C ASN A 62 8.81 -18.60 2.25
N VAL A 63 9.87 -18.95 2.99
CA VAL A 63 10.21 -18.27 4.25
C VAL A 63 10.72 -16.85 3.99
N LEU A 64 11.61 -16.66 3.01
CA LEU A 64 12.15 -15.34 2.65
C LEU A 64 11.05 -14.34 2.28
N GLN A 65 10.07 -14.77 1.49
CA GLN A 65 8.93 -13.96 1.05
C GLN A 65 7.79 -13.90 2.07
N ASP A 66 8.01 -14.45 3.28
CA ASP A 66 7.02 -14.53 4.35
C ASP A 66 5.66 -15.10 3.90
N ARG A 67 5.70 -16.12 3.04
CA ARG A 67 4.49 -16.80 2.60
C ARG A 67 3.84 -17.49 3.78
N HIS A 68 2.51 -17.39 3.87
CA HIS A 68 1.73 -17.90 5.00
C HIS A 68 2.17 -17.33 6.37
N SER A 69 2.83 -16.16 6.36
CA SER A 69 3.39 -15.51 7.54
C SER A 69 4.40 -16.37 8.30
N TRP A 70 5.07 -17.30 7.62
CA TRP A 70 6.02 -18.22 8.25
C TRP A 70 7.20 -17.49 8.89
N LYS A 71 7.79 -16.50 8.22
CA LYS A 71 8.92 -15.73 8.77
C LYS A 71 8.47 -14.86 9.94
N THR A 72 7.32 -14.18 9.85
CA THR A 72 6.78 -13.41 10.97
C THR A 72 6.48 -14.30 12.18
N LYS A 73 5.86 -15.47 11.97
CA LYS A 73 5.58 -16.41 13.07
C LYS A 73 6.87 -16.96 13.69
N LEU A 74 7.91 -17.25 12.88
CA LEU A 74 9.21 -17.69 13.39
C LEU A 74 9.93 -16.59 14.20
N LEU A 75 9.89 -15.34 13.75
CA LEU A 75 10.43 -14.19 14.49
C LEU A 75 9.73 -13.99 15.84
N ASN A 76 8.40 -14.14 15.87
CA ASN A 76 7.62 -14.09 17.11
C ASN A 76 8.01 -15.20 18.09
N ILE A 77 8.26 -16.42 17.61
CA ILE A 77 8.74 -17.54 18.45
C ILE A 77 10.10 -17.23 19.07
N LEU A 78 10.95 -16.50 18.36
CA LEU A 78 12.29 -16.10 18.83
C LEU A 78 12.29 -14.81 19.66
N GLY A 79 11.14 -14.17 19.86
CA GLY A 79 11.02 -12.91 20.61
C GLY A 79 11.64 -11.70 19.91
N ILE A 80 11.86 -11.77 18.59
CA ILE A 80 12.49 -10.70 17.80
C ILE A 80 11.41 -9.75 17.29
N THR A 81 11.28 -8.59 17.94
CA THR A 81 10.32 -7.55 17.55
C THR A 81 10.95 -6.61 16.51
N ILE A 82 10.56 -6.76 15.24
CA ILE A 82 10.88 -5.75 14.22
C ILE A 82 9.93 -4.58 14.42
N HIS A 83 10.43 -3.46 14.97
CA HIS A 83 9.66 -2.23 15.08
C HIS A 83 9.31 -1.71 13.66
N GLN A 84 8.11 -2.03 13.20
CA GLN A 84 7.52 -1.47 11.98
C GLN A 84 6.81 -0.16 12.34
N SER A 85 7.54 0.93 12.57
CA SER A 85 6.92 2.24 12.42
C SER A 85 6.70 2.48 10.92
N PRO A 86 5.56 3.02 10.48
CA PRO A 86 5.45 3.60 9.16
C PRO A 86 6.55 4.66 9.00
N PRO A 87 7.11 4.87 7.79
CA PRO A 87 7.90 6.08 7.56
C PRO A 87 7.03 7.28 7.96
N GLU A 88 7.64 8.29 8.58
CA GLU A 88 6.98 9.59 8.74
C GLU A 88 6.44 9.96 7.37
N ILE A 89 5.10 10.10 7.28
CA ILE A 89 4.45 10.47 6.03
C ILE A 89 4.97 11.87 5.76
N GLU A 90 5.92 12.01 4.83
CA GLU A 90 6.24 13.31 4.25
C GLU A 90 4.89 13.90 3.81
N GLU A 91 4.53 15.04 4.41
CA GLU A 91 3.36 15.79 3.97
C GLU A 91 3.64 16.18 2.51
N ASP A 92 3.18 15.37 1.57
CA ASP A 92 2.96 15.81 0.21
C ASP A 92 1.90 16.91 0.31
N VAL A 93 2.37 18.14 0.55
CA VAL A 93 1.62 19.35 0.36
C VAL A 93 1.33 19.38 -1.14
N LEU A 94 0.23 18.75 -1.54
CA LEU A 94 -0.37 19.04 -2.82
C LEU A 94 -0.92 20.47 -2.69
N GLU A 95 -0.04 21.45 -2.87
CA GLU A 95 -0.41 22.81 -3.24
C GLU A 95 -1.04 22.71 -4.63
N SER A 96 -2.31 22.32 -4.66
CA SER A 96 -3.18 22.78 -5.74
C SER A 96 -3.49 24.24 -5.42
N SER A 97 -2.54 25.10 -5.78
CA SER A 97 -2.70 26.55 -5.86
C SER A 97 -3.62 26.88 -7.04
N THR A 98 -4.89 26.50 -6.92
CA THR A 98 -5.97 27.18 -7.63
C THR A 98 -6.80 27.91 -6.58
N ASN A 99 -6.39 29.16 -6.31
CA ASN A 99 -7.25 30.16 -5.71
C ASN A 99 -8.39 30.41 -6.69
N LEU A 100 -9.48 29.67 -6.53
CA LEU A 100 -10.77 30.06 -7.05
C LEU A 100 -11.64 30.35 -5.83
N ASP A 101 -11.70 31.64 -5.50
CA ASP A 101 -12.69 32.20 -4.60
C ASP A 101 -14.06 31.95 -5.22
N ILE A 102 -14.72 30.88 -4.77
CA ILE A 102 -16.13 30.66 -5.08
C ILE A 102 -16.89 31.62 -4.19
N LYS A 103 -17.35 32.72 -4.80
CA LYS A 103 -18.38 33.58 -4.22
C LYS A 103 -19.55 32.68 -3.82
N SER A 104 -19.96 32.79 -2.56
CA SER A 104 -21.32 32.44 -2.15
C SER A 104 -22.28 33.22 -3.06
N ASP A 105 -23.30 32.52 -3.56
CA ASP A 105 -24.35 32.98 -4.47
C ASP A 105 -24.10 32.66 -5.94
N SER A 106 -24.54 31.47 -6.34
CA SER A 106 -25.12 31.19 -7.66
C SER A 106 -25.79 29.81 -7.63
N ASP A 107 -27.11 29.84 -7.79
CA ASP A 107 -28.02 28.80 -8.29
C ASP A 107 -27.38 27.45 -8.67
N PHE A 108 -27.50 26.47 -7.77
CA PHE A 108 -27.20 25.06 -8.05
C PHE A 108 -28.31 24.47 -8.93
N ASP A 109 -28.21 24.66 -10.25
CA ASP A 109 -29.17 24.15 -11.24
C ASP A 109 -28.91 22.67 -11.61
N GLY A 110 -29.04 21.77 -10.63
CA GLY A 110 -29.01 20.33 -10.91
C GLY A 110 -29.38 19.49 -9.68
N ASN A 111 -30.10 18.39 -9.90
CA ASN A 111 -30.56 17.43 -8.88
C ASN A 111 -29.43 16.99 -7.91
N LEU A 112 -29.22 17.77 -6.84
CA LEU A 112 -28.35 17.41 -5.74
C LEU A 112 -29.08 16.40 -4.85
N MET A 113 -28.38 15.34 -4.49
CA MET A 113 -28.86 14.33 -3.57
C MET A 113 -28.07 14.35 -2.27
N THR A 114 -28.78 14.07 -1.18
CA THR A 114 -28.20 13.98 0.16
C THR A 114 -27.96 12.52 0.50
N PHE A 115 -26.72 12.20 0.83
CA PHE A 115 -26.23 10.87 1.18
C PHE A 115 -25.77 10.87 2.64
N LYS A 116 -26.20 9.89 3.43
CA LYS A 116 -25.84 9.77 4.85
C LYS A 116 -25.15 8.44 5.14
N PHE A 117 -24.01 8.46 5.81
CA PHE A 117 -23.33 7.23 6.16
C PHE A 117 -22.51 7.39 7.42
N ASP A 118 -22.22 6.26 8.05
CA ASP A 118 -21.52 6.19 9.31
C ASP A 118 -20.11 5.65 9.12
N ILE A 119 -19.14 6.28 9.80
CA ILE A 119 -17.78 5.78 9.92
C ILE A 119 -17.60 5.22 11.34
N PRO A 120 -17.28 3.92 11.49
CA PRO A 120 -17.03 3.32 12.80
C PRO A 120 -15.97 4.06 13.60
N TYR A 121 -16.15 4.11 14.93
CA TYR A 121 -15.27 4.85 15.83
C TYR A 121 -13.79 4.47 15.67
N ILE A 122 -13.50 3.19 15.46
CA ILE A 122 -12.14 2.66 15.27
C ILE A 122 -11.45 3.29 14.04
N GLU A 123 -12.21 3.53 12.96
CA GLU A 123 -11.67 4.21 11.77
C GLU A 123 -11.58 5.72 11.98
N TYR A 124 -12.54 6.31 12.69
CA TYR A 124 -12.49 7.74 13.06
C TYR A 124 -11.23 8.08 13.86
N ILE A 125 -10.85 7.26 14.85
CA ILE A 125 -9.65 7.48 15.65
C ILE A 125 -8.39 7.63 14.78
N LYS A 126 -8.28 6.88 13.68
CA LYS A 126 -7.13 6.96 12.76
C LYS A 126 -6.99 8.33 12.10
N MET A 127 -8.11 9.04 11.92
CA MET A 127 -8.18 10.35 11.28
C MET A 127 -8.51 11.50 12.24
N LYS A 128 -8.42 11.28 13.55
CA LYS A 128 -8.74 12.27 14.59
C LYS A 128 -8.09 13.65 14.30
N PRO A 129 -8.75 14.77 14.64
CA PRO A 129 -8.19 16.09 14.38
C PRO A 129 -6.82 16.32 15.02
N VAL A 130 -5.94 16.98 14.28
CA VAL A 130 -4.59 17.37 14.68
C VAL A 130 -4.45 18.89 14.55
N GLY A 131 -3.69 19.51 15.46
CA GLY A 131 -3.31 20.91 15.36
C GLY A 131 -2.22 21.10 14.31
N VAL A 132 -2.46 21.94 13.31
CA VAL A 132 -1.49 22.28 12.26
C VAL A 132 -1.34 23.79 12.21
N ARG A 133 -0.12 24.28 12.04
CA ARG A 133 0.15 25.72 11.87
C ARG A 133 0.34 26.02 10.39
N TYR A 134 -0.36 27.03 9.89
CA TYR A 134 -0.28 27.43 8.47
C TYR A 134 0.12 28.90 8.30
N GLY A 135 0.88 29.17 7.24
CA GLY A 135 1.18 30.49 6.70
C GLY A 135 2.26 31.27 7.45
N LYS A 136 2.67 32.42 6.88
CA LYS A 136 3.69 33.32 7.47
C LYS A 136 3.32 33.85 8.86
N THR A 137 2.03 33.88 9.19
CA THR A 137 1.48 34.37 10.45
C THR A 137 1.31 33.29 11.52
N ASP A 138 1.75 32.05 11.26
CA ASP A 138 1.77 30.93 12.21
C ASP A 138 0.44 30.68 12.94
N LYS A 139 -0.68 30.81 12.23
CA LYS A 139 -2.01 30.67 12.84
C LYS A 139 -2.30 29.19 13.10
N PRO A 140 -2.74 28.81 14.32
CA PRO A 140 -3.07 27.43 14.64
C PRO A 140 -4.45 27.06 14.09
N PHE A 141 -4.49 26.04 13.25
CA PHE A 141 -5.70 25.42 12.73
C PHE A 141 -5.86 24.01 13.29
N THR A 142 -7.09 23.50 13.27
CA THR A 142 -7.37 22.09 13.56
C THR A 142 -7.99 21.47 12.33
N VAL A 143 -7.35 20.41 11.86
CA VAL A 143 -7.70 19.70 10.62
C VAL A 143 -7.66 18.20 10.89
N LEU A 144 -8.41 17.42 10.13
CA LEU A 144 -8.27 15.96 10.18
C LEU A 144 -6.88 15.55 9.67
N LYS A 145 -6.36 14.43 10.18
CA LYS A 145 -5.00 13.96 9.88
C LYS A 145 -4.79 13.75 8.37
N GLN A 146 -3.88 14.55 7.79
CA GLN A 146 -3.58 14.52 6.35
C GLN A 146 -3.07 13.15 5.89
N GLY A 147 -3.29 12.80 4.62
CA GLY A 147 -2.94 11.48 4.07
C GLY A 147 -3.80 10.30 4.55
N ILE A 148 -4.72 10.52 5.50
CA ILE A 148 -5.55 9.45 6.09
C ILE A 148 -7.04 9.72 5.87
N TRP A 149 -7.54 10.87 6.33
CA TRP A 149 -8.99 11.12 6.41
C TRP A 149 -9.70 11.02 5.06
N THR A 150 -9.07 11.53 3.99
CA THR A 150 -9.68 11.55 2.66
C THR A 150 -9.91 10.13 2.13
N ASN A 151 -9.02 9.18 2.47
CA ASN A 151 -9.12 7.79 2.04
C ASN A 151 -10.27 7.10 2.76
N ILE A 152 -10.34 7.25 4.09
CA ILE A 152 -11.39 6.67 4.93
C ILE A 152 -12.77 7.15 4.51
N ILE A 153 -13.00 8.48 4.46
CA ILE A 153 -14.32 9.04 4.14
C ILE A 153 -14.83 8.52 2.79
N ASN A 154 -13.98 8.54 1.77
CA ASN A 154 -14.35 8.10 0.43
C ASN A 154 -14.59 6.60 0.33
N ASP A 155 -13.78 5.77 0.99
CA ASP A 155 -13.98 4.32 0.96
C ASP A 155 -15.34 3.95 1.55
N TYR A 156 -15.71 4.56 2.68
CA TYR A 156 -17.04 4.40 3.26
C TYR A 156 -18.15 4.97 2.37
N PHE A 157 -17.95 6.14 1.77
CA PHE A 157 -18.91 6.72 0.86
C PHE A 157 -19.18 5.81 -0.37
N LEU A 158 -18.13 5.33 -1.02
CA LEU A 158 -18.23 4.43 -2.17
C LEU A 158 -18.80 3.07 -1.80
N LYS A 159 -18.45 2.53 -0.62
CA LYS A 159 -18.99 1.27 -0.12
C LYS A 159 -20.51 1.33 0.05
N ASN A 160 -21.04 2.45 0.52
CA ASN A 160 -22.49 2.62 0.75
C ASN A 160 -23.25 2.99 -0.53
N TYR A 161 -22.67 3.83 -1.39
CA TYR A 161 -23.43 4.46 -2.49
C TYR A 161 -22.97 4.10 -3.90
N LYS A 162 -21.79 3.49 -4.05
CA LYS A 162 -21.25 3.02 -5.34
C LYS A 162 -21.23 4.10 -6.45
N LEU A 163 -21.06 5.39 -6.13
CA LEU A 163 -20.92 6.43 -7.17
C LEU A 163 -19.64 6.19 -7.99
N PRO A 164 -19.67 6.43 -9.32
CA PRO A 164 -18.47 6.30 -10.15
C PRO A 164 -17.46 7.45 -9.97
N CYS A 165 -17.87 8.54 -9.32
CA CYS A 165 -17.07 9.75 -9.18
C CYS A 165 -15.72 9.55 -8.48
N THR A 166 -14.65 10.00 -9.13
CA THR A 166 -13.32 10.14 -8.52
C THR A 166 -13.21 11.49 -7.84
N PHE A 167 -13.71 11.59 -6.61
CA PHE A 167 -13.63 12.83 -5.84
C PHE A 167 -12.21 13.14 -5.36
N ILE A 168 -11.76 14.35 -5.68
CA ILE A 168 -10.56 14.97 -5.12
C ILE A 168 -11.01 15.86 -3.98
N TYR A 169 -10.63 15.48 -2.76
CA TYR A 169 -11.00 16.18 -1.54
C TYR A 169 -10.10 17.40 -1.34
N LYS A 170 -10.72 18.51 -0.96
CA LYS A 170 -10.07 19.74 -0.52
C LYS A 170 -9.95 19.73 1.01
N ARG A 171 -9.43 20.81 1.59
CA ARG A 171 -9.23 20.96 3.04
C ARG A 171 -10.51 20.65 3.81
N CYS A 172 -10.37 19.92 4.91
CA CYS A 172 -11.41 19.68 5.91
C CYS A 172 -11.22 20.70 7.04
N ARG A 173 -12.27 21.46 7.34
CA ARG A 173 -12.32 22.34 8.51
C ARG A 173 -12.89 21.55 9.68
N VAL A 174 -12.22 21.62 10.83
CA VAL A 174 -12.74 21.11 12.10
C VAL A 174 -12.98 22.30 13.01
N ALA A 175 -14.19 22.41 13.53
CA ALA A 175 -14.56 23.45 14.45
C ALA A 175 -14.17 23.07 15.88
N LYS A 176 -13.47 23.98 16.56
CA LYS A 176 -13.19 23.86 18.00
C LYS A 176 -14.34 24.37 18.87
N ASP A 177 -15.09 25.33 18.35
CA ASP A 177 -16.16 26.01 19.07
C ASP A 177 -17.50 25.56 18.50
N VAL A 178 -18.21 24.75 19.30
CA VAL A 178 -19.52 24.19 18.96
C VAL A 178 -20.60 25.28 18.93
N TYR A 179 -20.42 26.41 19.61
CA TYR A 179 -21.42 27.48 19.68
C TYR A 179 -21.39 28.40 18.46
N ARG A 180 -20.22 28.56 17.82
CA ARG A 180 -20.04 29.43 16.65
C ARG A 180 -20.05 28.69 15.32
N SER A 181 -19.98 27.36 15.35
CA SER A 181 -19.97 26.54 14.15
C SER A 181 -21.25 25.73 14.02
N LYS A 182 -21.81 25.70 12.82
CA LYS A 182 -22.99 24.88 12.51
C LYS A 182 -22.66 23.38 12.50
N HIS A 183 -21.43 23.04 12.12
CA HIS A 183 -20.96 21.68 11.92
C HIS A 183 -19.64 21.48 12.65
N TYR A 184 -19.49 20.32 13.29
CA TYR A 184 -18.24 19.89 13.91
C TYR A 184 -17.11 19.78 12.88
N LEU A 185 -17.38 19.15 11.73
CA LEU A 185 -16.45 19.12 10.61
C LEU A 185 -17.17 19.40 9.30
N GLU A 186 -16.47 20.03 8.36
CA GLU A 186 -16.93 20.29 7.00
C GLU A 186 -15.78 20.07 6.02
N PHE A 187 -16.05 19.36 4.93
CA PHE A 187 -15.12 19.15 3.83
C PHE A 187 -15.79 19.40 2.49
N LYS A 188 -14.97 19.73 1.50
CA LYS A 188 -15.41 19.91 0.11
C LYS A 188 -14.59 19.01 -0.78
N GLY A 189 -15.14 18.66 -1.93
CA GLY A 189 -14.44 17.90 -2.95
C GLY A 189 -15.00 18.17 -4.34
N ARG A 190 -14.26 17.76 -5.35
CA ARG A 190 -14.70 17.87 -6.75
C ARG A 190 -14.34 16.61 -7.49
N CYS A 191 -15.27 16.07 -8.27
CA CYS A 191 -14.99 14.92 -9.13
C CYS A 191 -13.99 15.33 -10.23
N LYS A 192 -12.98 14.49 -10.46
CA LYS A 192 -11.97 14.74 -11.51
C LYS A 192 -12.56 14.66 -12.93
N ASP A 193 -13.53 13.77 -13.14
CA ASP A 193 -14.06 13.45 -14.47
C ASP A 193 -15.24 14.36 -14.83
N CYS A 194 -16.33 14.30 -14.04
CA CYS A 194 -17.55 15.06 -14.32
C CYS A 194 -17.60 16.44 -13.67
N LEU A 195 -16.54 16.85 -12.96
CA LEU A 195 -16.42 18.13 -12.27
C LEU A 195 -17.48 18.44 -11.19
N SER A 196 -18.36 17.47 -10.89
CA SER A 196 -19.40 17.60 -9.86
C SER A 196 -18.79 17.93 -8.51
N GLU A 197 -19.36 18.93 -7.84
CA GLU A 197 -18.94 19.32 -6.50
C GLU A 197 -19.58 18.42 -5.45
N MET A 198 -18.86 18.22 -4.35
CA MET A 198 -19.39 17.59 -3.15
C MET A 198 -19.11 18.47 -1.94
N VAL A 199 -20.09 18.56 -1.05
CA VAL A 199 -19.94 19.16 0.27
C VAL A 199 -20.37 18.12 1.28
N GLY A 200 -19.54 17.89 2.29
CA GLY A 200 -19.85 16.94 3.35
C GLY A 200 -19.54 17.50 4.72
N TRP A 201 -20.33 17.09 5.72
CA TRP A 201 -20.19 17.57 7.08
C TRP A 201 -20.62 16.52 8.11
N ALA A 202 -20.16 16.71 9.35
CA ALA A 202 -20.72 16.08 10.54
C ALA A 202 -21.16 17.18 11.49
N ASP A 203 -22.36 17.03 12.07
CA ASP A 203 -22.88 18.01 13.01
C ASP A 203 -22.23 17.90 14.40
N LYS A 204 -21.87 16.67 14.80
CA LYS A 204 -21.34 16.38 16.14
C LYS A 204 -20.09 15.52 16.05
N GLU A 205 -19.17 15.72 17.00
CA GLU A 205 -18.10 14.78 17.26
C GLU A 205 -18.69 13.45 17.77
N PRO A 206 -18.23 12.28 17.30
CA PRO A 206 -18.69 11.01 17.82
C PRO A 206 -18.27 10.83 19.27
N LEU A 207 -19.18 10.34 20.09
CA LEU A 207 -18.86 9.85 21.42
C LEU A 207 -17.99 8.59 21.33
N GLU A 208 -17.26 8.28 22.40
CA GLU A 208 -16.41 7.10 22.44
C GLU A 208 -17.21 5.82 22.16
N GLY A 209 -16.76 5.03 21.19
CA GLY A 209 -17.43 3.81 20.73
C GLY A 209 -18.58 4.04 19.74
N PHE A 210 -19.04 5.27 19.53
CA PHE A 210 -20.10 5.60 18.57
C PHE A 210 -19.54 6.02 17.21
N PRO A 211 -20.24 5.72 16.10
CA PRO A 211 -19.78 6.10 14.78
C PRO A 211 -19.87 7.62 14.55
N LEU A 212 -19.00 8.12 13.67
CA LEU A 212 -19.11 9.47 13.10
C LEU A 212 -20.16 9.45 11.99
N SER A 213 -21.29 10.12 12.20
CA SER A 213 -22.32 10.29 11.17
C SER A 213 -22.00 11.44 10.23
N LEU A 214 -21.87 11.11 8.94
CA LEU A 214 -21.58 12.05 7.87
C LEU A 214 -22.79 12.25 6.96
N THR A 215 -23.01 13.50 6.59
CA THR A 215 -23.91 13.89 5.50
C THR A 215 -23.08 14.44 4.35
N VAL A 216 -23.36 13.99 3.13
CA VAL A 216 -22.71 14.44 1.90
C VAL A 216 -23.78 14.85 0.90
N VAL A 217 -23.63 16.02 0.31
CA VAL A 217 -24.47 16.49 -0.79
C VAL A 217 -23.63 16.56 -2.06
N THR A 218 -24.09 15.88 -3.10
CA THR A 218 -23.47 15.90 -4.43
C THR A 218 -24.47 15.45 -5.49
N LYS A 219 -24.11 15.60 -6.76
CA LYS A 219 -24.91 15.09 -7.89
C LYS A 219 -24.89 13.57 -7.90
N ASP A 220 -26.05 12.96 -8.04
CA ASP A 220 -26.12 11.52 -8.29
C ASP A 220 -25.65 11.22 -9.73
N THR A 221 -24.68 10.32 -9.83
CA THR A 221 -23.96 9.98 -11.07
C THR A 221 -23.92 8.48 -11.30
N ARG A 222 -24.72 7.69 -10.56
CA ARG A 222 -24.77 6.23 -10.68
C ARG A 222 -25.20 5.74 -12.08
N ASP A 223 -25.85 6.59 -12.86
CA ASP A 223 -26.21 6.37 -14.26
C ASP A 223 -25.07 6.68 -15.25
N LYS A 224 -24.01 7.38 -14.82
CA LYS A 224 -22.96 7.94 -15.68
C LYS A 224 -21.61 7.25 -15.55
N PHE A 225 -21.58 5.94 -15.34
CA PHE A 225 -20.32 5.19 -15.23
C PHE A 225 -19.41 5.31 -16.46
N ALA A 226 -19.98 5.46 -17.67
CA ALA A 226 -19.19 5.58 -18.89
C ALA A 226 -18.34 6.85 -18.97
N GLU A 227 -18.77 7.92 -18.27
CA GLU A 227 -18.08 9.21 -18.23
C GLU A 227 -16.91 9.23 -17.22
N HIS A 228 -16.79 8.19 -16.38
CA HIS A 228 -15.84 8.13 -15.26
C HIS A 228 -14.77 7.07 -15.50
N ILE A 229 -13.61 7.52 -15.96
CA ILE A 229 -12.48 6.65 -16.34
C ILE A 229 -11.37 6.72 -15.29
N SER A 230 -11.25 7.84 -14.58
CA SER A 230 -10.14 8.04 -13.67
C SER A 230 -10.23 7.13 -12.46
N LYS A 231 -9.05 6.81 -11.91
CA LYS A 231 -8.93 6.14 -10.61
C LYS A 231 -8.37 7.12 -9.60
N ARG A 232 -8.75 6.92 -8.34
CA ARG A 232 -8.20 7.70 -7.25
C ARG A 232 -6.72 7.37 -7.06
N GLN A 233 -5.95 8.37 -6.63
CA GLN A 233 -4.56 8.15 -6.25
C GLN A 233 -4.50 7.28 -4.99
N LEU A 234 -3.62 6.27 -5.00
CA LEU A 234 -3.25 5.50 -3.82
C LEU A 234 -2.12 6.23 -3.10
N ASN A 235 -2.43 6.88 -1.97
CA ASN A 235 -1.51 7.75 -1.23
C ASN A 235 -1.61 7.55 0.30
N GLY A 236 -0.75 8.26 1.03
CA GLY A 236 -0.74 8.32 2.49
C GLY A 236 -0.66 6.96 3.18
N SER A 237 -1.32 6.81 4.33
CA SER A 237 -1.26 5.55 5.11
C SER A 237 -1.80 4.36 4.31
N LYS A 238 -2.84 4.58 3.50
CA LYS A 238 -3.47 3.53 2.70
C LYS A 238 -2.47 2.94 1.70
N ARG A 239 -1.57 3.75 1.14
CA ARG A 239 -0.50 3.26 0.25
C ARG A 239 0.46 2.32 0.98
N PHE A 240 0.83 2.66 2.21
CA PHE A 240 1.69 1.80 3.03
C PHE A 240 1.00 0.48 3.36
N ASP A 241 -0.27 0.53 3.82
CA ASP A 241 -1.05 -0.66 4.18
C ASP A 241 -1.28 -1.60 2.99
N VAL A 242 -1.61 -1.03 1.82
CA VAL A 242 -1.75 -1.79 0.58
C VAL A 242 -0.40 -2.38 0.15
N GLY A 243 0.70 -1.63 0.27
CA GLY A 243 2.06 -2.13 -0.01
C GLY A 243 2.42 -3.31 0.88
N LYS A 244 2.11 -3.21 2.18
CA LYS A 244 2.27 -4.29 3.16
C LYS A 244 1.49 -5.53 2.79
N ASN A 245 0.21 -5.39 2.41
CA ASN A 245 -0.60 -6.52 1.94
C ASN A 245 -0.04 -7.14 0.63
N LEU A 246 0.45 -6.29 -0.27
CA LEU A 246 1.02 -6.73 -1.53
C LEU A 246 2.39 -7.38 -1.38
N SER A 247 3.13 -7.19 -0.28
CA SER A 247 4.41 -7.88 -0.05
C SER A 247 4.25 -9.41 -0.16
N THR A 248 3.21 -9.95 0.48
CA THR A 248 2.88 -11.39 0.52
C THR A 248 1.95 -11.85 -0.61
N SER A 249 1.31 -10.92 -1.33
CA SER A 249 0.34 -11.21 -2.40
C SER A 249 0.76 -10.63 -3.76
N CYS A 250 -0.11 -10.72 -4.76
CA CYS A 250 0.10 -10.12 -6.08
C CYS A 250 -1.03 -9.15 -6.42
N ALA A 251 -0.76 -8.15 -7.27
CA ALA A 251 -1.72 -7.12 -7.63
C ALA A 251 -3.07 -7.68 -8.13
N SER A 252 -3.06 -8.78 -8.89
CA SER A 252 -4.28 -9.42 -9.37
C SER A 252 -5.10 -10.07 -8.24
N ASN A 253 -4.43 -10.69 -7.26
CA ASN A 253 -5.10 -11.31 -6.11
C ASN A 253 -5.67 -10.23 -5.18
N TRP A 254 -4.92 -9.15 -4.95
CA TRP A 254 -5.40 -8.00 -4.20
C TRP A 254 -6.68 -7.44 -4.81
N GLN A 255 -6.69 -7.15 -6.12
CA GLN A 255 -7.89 -6.67 -6.81
C GLN A 255 -9.08 -7.62 -6.65
N ARG A 256 -8.87 -8.94 -6.79
CA ARG A 256 -9.92 -9.95 -6.60
C ARG A 256 -10.50 -9.96 -5.19
N ASN A 257 -9.66 -9.77 -4.17
CA ASN A 257 -10.11 -9.73 -2.79
C ASN A 257 -10.94 -8.48 -2.49
N GLU A 258 -10.52 -7.32 -3.00
CA GLU A 258 -11.22 -6.05 -2.79
C GLU A 258 -12.60 -5.99 -3.48
N VAL A 259 -12.75 -6.71 -4.59
CA VAL A 259 -14.03 -6.78 -5.34
C VAL A 259 -14.84 -8.04 -5.01
N SER A 260 -14.43 -8.81 -3.99
CA SER A 260 -15.06 -10.09 -3.65
C SER A 260 -16.52 -9.97 -3.23
N SER A 261 -16.92 -8.81 -2.70
CA SER A 261 -18.29 -8.48 -2.31
C SER A 261 -19.11 -7.80 -3.42
N MET A 262 -18.55 -7.61 -4.61
CA MET A 262 -19.23 -6.98 -5.74
C MET A 262 -20.01 -8.00 -6.57
N ASP A 263 -21.15 -7.59 -7.10
CA ASP A 263 -21.99 -8.44 -7.94
C ASP A 263 -21.45 -8.53 -9.38
N PHE A 264 -21.81 -9.61 -10.08
CA PHE A 264 -21.42 -9.77 -11.48
C PHE A 264 -22.07 -8.67 -12.34
N GLY A 265 -21.23 -7.92 -13.05
CA GLY A 265 -21.67 -6.78 -13.88
C GLY A 265 -21.42 -5.42 -13.23
N ASP A 266 -21.13 -5.37 -11.92
CA ASP A 266 -20.75 -4.12 -11.25
C ASP A 266 -19.47 -3.54 -11.86
N LYS A 267 -19.47 -2.22 -12.06
CA LYS A 267 -18.29 -1.49 -12.53
C LYS A 267 -17.33 -1.26 -11.36
N LEU A 268 -16.04 -1.40 -11.63
CA LEU A 268 -15.00 -1.22 -10.62
C LEU A 268 -15.00 0.22 -10.07
N PRO A 269 -15.14 0.41 -8.74
CA PRO A 269 -15.14 1.75 -8.17
C PRO A 269 -13.77 2.43 -8.32
N PRO A 270 -13.70 3.76 -8.15
CA PRO A 270 -12.47 4.52 -8.37
C PRO A 270 -11.39 4.25 -7.33
N ASN A 271 -11.72 3.66 -6.19
CA ASN A 271 -10.77 3.22 -5.17
C ASN A 271 -10.16 1.83 -5.44
N ILE A 272 -10.53 1.15 -6.54
CA ILE A 272 -9.83 -0.05 -7.03
C ILE A 272 -8.76 0.37 -8.04
N TYR A 273 -7.51 0.28 -7.62
CA TYR A 273 -6.36 0.81 -8.34
C TYR A 273 -5.92 -0.09 -9.51
N SER A 274 -5.20 0.49 -10.47
CA SER A 274 -4.62 -0.25 -11.58
C SER A 274 -3.46 -1.14 -11.14
N LYS A 275 -3.19 -2.22 -11.89
CA LYS A 275 -2.11 -3.16 -11.58
C LYS A 275 -0.73 -2.50 -11.58
N GLN A 276 -0.52 -1.48 -12.41
CA GLN A 276 0.74 -0.73 -12.46
C GLN A 276 0.98 0.01 -11.14
N VAL A 277 -0.04 0.72 -10.63
CA VAL A 277 0.02 1.42 -9.35
C VAL A 277 0.28 0.45 -8.20
N LEU A 278 -0.42 -0.69 -8.18
CA LEU A 278 -0.23 -1.73 -7.15
C LEU A 278 1.18 -2.33 -7.21
N ARG A 279 1.72 -2.63 -8.40
CA ARG A 279 3.10 -3.13 -8.54
C ARG A 279 4.13 -2.13 -8.02
N LYS A 280 3.94 -0.85 -8.33
CA LYS A 280 4.83 0.22 -7.85
C LYS A 280 4.75 0.38 -6.32
N CYS A 281 3.53 0.34 -5.78
CA CYS A 281 3.30 0.37 -4.33
C CYS A 281 3.95 -0.83 -3.61
N LYS A 282 3.87 -2.04 -4.17
CA LYS A 282 4.60 -3.22 -3.66
C LYS A 282 6.11 -2.99 -3.66
N GLN A 283 6.64 -2.47 -4.77
CA GLN A 283 8.07 -2.18 -4.88
C GLN A 283 8.50 -1.19 -3.79
N GLU A 284 7.81 -0.06 -3.65
CA GLU A 284 8.16 0.97 -2.65
C GLU A 284 8.13 0.44 -1.22
N TYR A 285 7.17 -0.42 -0.89
CA TYR A 285 7.11 -1.05 0.43
C TYR A 285 8.30 -2.00 0.67
N ASN A 286 8.68 -2.79 -0.35
CA ASN A 286 9.84 -3.67 -0.26
C ASN A 286 11.15 -2.88 -0.17
N ASP A 287 11.29 -1.82 -0.97
CA ASP A 287 12.45 -0.92 -0.94
C ASP A 287 12.62 -0.32 0.46
N TYR A 288 11.51 0.11 1.06
CA TYR A 288 11.46 0.61 2.44
C TYR A 288 11.93 -0.44 3.47
N ILE A 289 11.40 -1.66 3.43
CA ILE A 289 11.81 -2.74 4.36
C ILE A 289 13.30 -3.08 4.21
N LEU A 290 13.79 -3.07 2.97
CA LEU A 290 15.17 -3.42 2.65
C LEU A 290 16.15 -2.26 2.88
N GLY A 291 15.67 -1.07 3.27
CA GLY A 291 16.50 0.12 3.43
C GLY A 291 17.10 0.62 2.11
N ILE A 292 16.47 0.30 0.98
CA ILE A 292 16.95 0.69 -0.35
C ILE A 292 16.60 2.16 -0.59
N ASN A 293 17.59 3.02 -0.33
CA ASN A 293 17.47 4.45 -0.53
C ASN A 293 17.92 4.86 -1.94
N GLU A 294 18.90 4.16 -2.52
CA GLU A 294 19.43 4.46 -3.85
C GLU A 294 18.64 3.74 -4.94
N LYS A 295 17.83 4.50 -5.68
CA LYS A 295 16.95 3.99 -6.74
C LYS A 295 17.60 4.14 -8.12
N CYS A 296 18.80 3.60 -8.31
CA CYS A 296 19.49 3.64 -9.59
C CYS A 296 19.55 2.24 -10.23
N PRO A 297 18.63 1.91 -11.16
CA PRO A 297 18.60 0.59 -11.80
C PRO A 297 19.91 0.23 -12.51
N ILE A 298 20.62 1.23 -13.06
CA ILE A 298 21.89 1.03 -13.74
C ILE A 298 22.97 0.60 -12.74
N LYS A 299 23.09 1.28 -11.59
CA LYS A 299 24.04 0.88 -10.54
C LYS A 299 23.73 -0.50 -10.00
N SER A 300 22.46 -0.80 -9.73
CA SER A 300 22.04 -2.14 -9.31
C SER A 300 22.41 -3.21 -10.34
N LEU A 301 22.26 -2.93 -11.64
CA LEU A 301 22.69 -3.85 -12.69
C LEU A 301 24.22 -4.06 -12.70
N ILE A 302 25.01 -2.99 -12.48
CA ILE A 302 26.47 -3.06 -12.39
C ILE A 302 26.88 -3.93 -11.20
N GLU A 303 26.28 -3.73 -10.02
CA GLU A 303 26.51 -4.56 -8.84
C GLU A 303 26.13 -6.02 -9.07
N LEU A 304 24.99 -6.27 -9.73
CA LEU A 304 24.55 -7.63 -10.06
C LEU A 304 25.49 -8.31 -11.06
N LYS A 305 25.98 -7.57 -12.06
CA LYS A 305 26.96 -8.04 -13.04
C LYS A 305 28.26 -8.47 -12.37
N HIS A 306 28.78 -7.68 -11.43
CA HIS A 306 30.06 -7.98 -10.77
C HIS A 306 29.90 -8.86 -9.53
N GLY A 307 28.67 -9.15 -9.10
CA GLY A 307 28.35 -10.02 -7.97
C GLY A 307 27.70 -11.35 -8.39
N LYS A 308 26.48 -11.57 -7.90
CA LYS A 308 25.77 -12.86 -8.01
C LYS A 308 25.51 -13.33 -9.44
N PHE A 309 25.47 -12.43 -10.42
CA PHE A 309 25.19 -12.75 -11.82
C PHE A 309 26.40 -12.52 -12.74
N SER A 310 27.61 -12.61 -12.17
CA SER A 310 28.84 -12.61 -12.95
C SER A 310 28.82 -13.69 -14.03
N GLY A 311 29.12 -13.29 -15.26
CA GLY A 311 29.04 -14.13 -16.46
C GLY A 311 27.66 -14.27 -17.10
N SER A 312 26.56 -13.86 -16.44
CA SER A 312 25.22 -13.82 -17.05
C SER A 312 24.84 -12.45 -17.60
N ILE A 313 25.35 -11.38 -16.98
CA ILE A 313 25.19 -10.01 -17.49
C ILE A 313 26.49 -9.62 -18.20
N HIS A 314 26.51 -9.72 -19.53
CA HIS A 314 27.74 -9.53 -20.29
C HIS A 314 28.14 -8.05 -20.42
N THR A 315 27.21 -7.19 -20.85
CA THR A 315 27.50 -5.80 -21.19
C THR A 315 26.50 -4.85 -20.54
N ILE A 316 27.03 -3.79 -19.91
CA ILE A 316 26.29 -2.64 -19.43
C ILE A 316 27.06 -1.42 -19.92
N SER A 317 26.45 -0.56 -20.74
CA SER A 317 27.16 0.55 -21.39
C SER A 317 27.75 1.58 -20.41
N ALA A 318 27.25 1.62 -19.18
CA ALA A 318 27.79 2.47 -18.11
C ALA A 318 29.05 1.88 -17.44
N ASP A 319 29.34 0.61 -17.67
CA ASP A 319 30.57 -0.04 -17.20
C ASP A 319 31.70 0.36 -18.15
N LYS A 320 32.79 0.94 -17.61
CA LYS A 320 33.89 1.41 -18.46
C LYS A 320 34.46 0.25 -19.24
N PHE A 321 34.53 0.40 -20.56
CA PHE A 321 35.25 -0.53 -21.41
C PHE A 321 36.74 -0.48 -21.06
N PHE A 322 37.32 -1.61 -20.70
CA PHE A 322 38.76 -1.75 -20.49
C PHE A 322 39.28 -2.97 -21.25
N ILE A 323 40.42 -2.81 -21.92
CA ILE A 323 41.18 -3.89 -22.55
C ILE A 323 42.45 -4.06 -21.73
N HIS A 324 42.65 -5.24 -21.14
CA HIS A 324 43.97 -5.62 -20.64
C HIS A 324 44.76 -6.22 -21.79
N TYR A 325 45.81 -5.53 -22.23
CA TYR A 325 46.83 -6.13 -23.09
C TYR A 325 47.92 -6.69 -22.20
N TRP A 326 48.30 -7.94 -22.47
CA TRP A 326 49.42 -8.61 -21.84
C TRP A 326 50.48 -8.83 -22.89
N THR A 327 51.73 -8.47 -22.61
CA THR A 327 52.83 -8.88 -23.47
C THR A 327 53.08 -10.38 -23.28
N PRO A 328 53.60 -11.08 -24.31
CA PRO A 328 53.94 -12.51 -24.18
C PRO A 328 54.84 -12.79 -22.96
N TYR A 329 55.75 -11.86 -22.64
CA TYR A 329 56.61 -11.93 -21.47
C TYR A 329 55.83 -11.88 -20.14
N GLN A 330 54.84 -11.00 -20.01
CA GLN A 330 54.00 -10.91 -18.81
C GLN A 330 53.19 -12.19 -18.57
N LEU A 331 52.74 -12.88 -19.63
CA LEU A 331 52.03 -14.16 -19.51
C LEU A 331 52.94 -15.30 -19.02
N VAL A 332 54.23 -15.24 -19.32
CA VAL A 332 55.23 -16.22 -18.85
C VAL A 332 55.55 -15.99 -17.38
N VAL A 333 55.71 -14.72 -16.96
CA VAL A 333 55.98 -14.37 -15.56
C VAL A 333 54.79 -14.70 -14.64
N TYR A 334 53.55 -14.51 -15.09
CA TYR A 334 52.35 -14.76 -14.28
C TYR A 334 52.00 -16.25 -14.10
N LYS A 335 52.66 -17.15 -14.86
CA LYS A 335 52.49 -18.61 -14.75
C LYS A 335 53.40 -19.26 -13.70
N HIS A 336 54.35 -18.50 -13.15
CA HIS A 336 55.19 -18.87 -12.02
C HIS A 336 54.75 -18.09 -10.78
#